data_AF-A0A6L5P644-F1
#
_entry.id   AF-A0A6L5P644-F1
#
_cell.length_a   1.000
_cell.length_b   1.000
_cell.length_c   1.000
_cell.angle_alpha   90.00
_cell.angle_beta   90.00
_cell.angle_gamma   90.00
#
_symmetry.space_group_name_H-M   'P 1'
#
loop_
_entity.id
_entity.type
_entity.pdbx_description
1 polymer ?
#
loop_
_entity_poly.entity_id
_entity_poly.type
_entity_poly.pdbx_seq_one_letter_code
_entity_poly.pdbx_strand_id
1 'polypeptide(L)'
;MASARKKSLSYLEKDHLTTRTNFVTNYETIIKDISNGKKIEKDRYNDLFNTSQTLDSSFIPYSEITRIIYSLDSMDGLDLFYPEIEKRLLDYLTSHEDMHGTFMVKVIEHTKLASKQYDNLYARSENEIQNLTTNAQKLMEQQNYINNSYEEIKAENQHLSSNLITILGIFTAITFAIFGGLQLLGNVFGKAISSKGTSHFLVGNSIVLGGIFILAIYAIMLILFEGIGKLTKQNIGLSIKTMWLPITIAILIVVAGLTYSHNMF
;
A
#
# COMPACT_ATOMS: atom_id res chain seq x y z
N MET A 1 25.42 -44.89 41.76
CA MET A 1 25.55 -44.78 40.28
C MET A 1 24.94 -45.95 39.52
N ALA A 2 25.09 -47.22 39.94
CA ALA A 2 24.51 -48.38 39.24
C ALA A 2 22.96 -48.35 39.11
N SER A 3 22.27 -47.77 40.09
CA SER A 3 20.79 -47.66 40.11
C SER A 3 20.24 -46.69 39.04
N ALA A 4 20.84 -45.50 38.89
CA ALA A 4 20.39 -44.51 37.90
C ALA A 4 20.60 -45.00 36.46
N ARG A 5 21.76 -45.63 36.19
CA ARG A 5 22.04 -46.24 34.88
C ARG A 5 21.01 -47.32 34.51
N LYS A 6 20.66 -48.19 35.46
CA LYS A 6 19.66 -49.25 35.24
C LYS A 6 18.29 -48.68 34.91
N LYS A 7 17.86 -47.63 35.62
CA LYS A 7 16.60 -46.89 35.34
C LYS A 7 16.60 -46.27 33.94
N SER A 8 17.69 -45.63 33.53
CA SER A 8 17.79 -45.04 32.19
C SER A 8 17.78 -46.07 31.07
N LEU A 9 18.39 -47.25 31.27
CA LEU A 9 18.34 -48.35 30.30
C LEU A 9 16.93 -48.94 30.19
N SER A 10 16.26 -49.19 31.31
CA SER A 10 14.87 -49.67 31.32
C SER A 10 13.92 -48.69 30.63
N TYR A 11 14.12 -47.38 30.77
CA TYR A 11 13.34 -46.38 30.03
C TYR A 11 13.46 -46.50 28.49
N LEU A 12 14.60 -46.99 28.00
CA LEU A 12 14.84 -47.15 26.56
C LEU A 12 14.38 -48.51 26.01
N GLU A 13 13.89 -49.43 26.85
CA GLU A 13 13.40 -50.76 26.45
C GLU A 13 11.96 -50.72 25.91
N LYS A 14 11.65 -51.64 24.97
CA LYS A 14 10.37 -51.69 24.23
C LYS A 14 9.12 -51.90 25.08
N ASP A 15 9.21 -52.64 26.18
CA ASP A 15 8.04 -52.97 27.00
C ASP A 15 7.56 -51.75 27.81
N HIS A 16 8.49 -50.92 28.31
CA HIS A 16 8.17 -49.66 28.96
C HIS A 16 7.51 -48.64 28.00
N LEU A 17 7.83 -48.70 26.70
CA LEU A 17 7.20 -47.87 25.67
C LEU A 17 5.72 -48.23 25.48
N THR A 18 5.35 -49.51 25.56
CA THR A 18 3.96 -49.95 25.37
C THR A 18 3.06 -49.48 26.51
N THR A 19 3.47 -49.69 27.76
CA THR A 19 2.72 -49.25 28.94
C THR A 19 2.58 -47.73 29.00
N ARG A 20 3.64 -47.01 28.62
CA ARG A 20 3.61 -45.54 28.51
C ARG A 20 2.64 -45.06 27.44
N THR A 21 2.61 -45.69 26.26
CA THR A 21 1.63 -45.36 25.22
C THR A 21 0.20 -45.59 25.68
N ASN A 22 -0.06 -46.67 26.41
CA ASN A 22 -1.38 -46.94 26.99
C ASN A 22 -1.81 -45.84 27.98
N PHE A 23 -0.90 -45.44 28.88
CA PHE A 23 -1.14 -44.33 29.79
C PHE A 23 -1.47 -43.04 29.04
N VAL A 24 -0.62 -42.66 28.07
CA VAL A 24 -0.79 -41.42 27.29
C VAL A 24 -2.11 -41.43 26.54
N THR A 25 -2.50 -42.57 25.94
CA THR A 25 -3.75 -42.69 25.18
C THR A 25 -4.98 -42.55 26.08
N ASN A 26 -4.97 -43.20 27.25
CA ASN A 26 -6.07 -43.08 28.21
C ASN A 26 -6.17 -41.65 28.73
N TYR A 27 -5.04 -41.06 29.11
CA TYR A 27 -4.96 -39.66 29.55
C TYR A 27 -5.47 -38.69 28.48
N GLU A 28 -5.04 -38.84 27.21
CA GLU A 28 -5.50 -38.03 26.08
C GLU A 28 -7.02 -38.09 25.93
N THR A 29 -7.58 -39.29 26.02
CA THR A 29 -9.03 -39.48 25.87
C THR A 29 -9.80 -38.82 27.02
N ILE A 30 -9.31 -38.94 28.25
CA ILE A 30 -9.91 -38.28 29.42
C ILE A 30 -9.89 -36.76 29.25
N ILE A 31 -8.73 -36.19 28.91
CA ILE A 31 -8.57 -34.74 28.74
C ILE A 31 -9.47 -34.20 27.63
N LYS A 32 -9.53 -34.87 26.48
CA LYS A 32 -10.41 -34.47 25.37
C LYS A 32 -11.88 -34.55 25.74
N ASP A 33 -12.31 -35.61 26.42
CA ASP A 33 -13.71 -35.74 26.83
C ASP A 33 -14.09 -34.63 27.82
N ILE A 34 -13.20 -34.25 28.74
CA ILE A 34 -13.43 -33.17 29.71
C ILE A 34 -13.45 -31.78 29.05
N SER A 35 -12.52 -31.49 28.14
CA SER A 35 -12.52 -30.26 27.35
C SER A 35 -13.81 -30.11 26.53
N ASN A 36 -14.42 -31.23 26.12
CA ASN A 36 -15.74 -31.26 25.46
C ASN A 36 -16.93 -31.26 26.45
N GLY A 37 -16.70 -31.06 27.75
CA GLY A 37 -17.75 -31.00 28.78
C GLY A 37 -18.39 -32.35 29.14
N LYS A 38 -17.78 -33.48 28.77
CA LYS A 38 -18.31 -34.81 29.12
C LYS A 38 -17.88 -35.21 30.53
N LYS A 39 -18.80 -35.85 31.24
CA LYS A 39 -18.51 -36.46 32.55
C LYS A 39 -17.72 -37.75 32.37
N ILE A 40 -16.67 -37.92 33.15
CA ILE A 40 -15.82 -39.12 33.10
C ILE A 40 -16.27 -40.13 34.16
N GLU A 41 -16.45 -41.37 33.72
CA GLU A 41 -16.77 -42.51 34.58
C GLU A 41 -15.62 -42.81 35.55
N LYS A 42 -15.97 -43.27 36.76
CA LYS A 42 -14.98 -43.52 37.82
C LYS A 42 -13.94 -44.57 37.39
N ASP A 43 -14.36 -45.60 36.66
CA ASP A 43 -13.49 -46.70 36.26
C ASP A 43 -12.37 -46.24 35.33
N ARG A 44 -12.62 -45.26 34.45
CA ARG A 44 -11.60 -44.69 33.58
C ARG A 44 -10.47 -43.97 34.34
N TYR A 45 -10.80 -43.29 35.44
CA TYR A 45 -9.79 -42.72 36.32
C TYR A 45 -9.00 -43.82 37.05
N ASN A 46 -9.68 -44.85 37.53
CA ASN A 46 -9.01 -45.98 38.18
C ASN A 46 -8.04 -46.67 37.21
N ASP A 47 -8.42 -46.87 35.95
CA ASP A 47 -7.54 -47.44 34.92
C ASP A 47 -6.31 -46.57 34.66
N LEU A 48 -6.50 -45.24 34.63
CA LEU A 48 -5.40 -44.28 34.52
C LEU A 48 -4.44 -44.39 35.71
N PHE A 49 -4.99 -44.44 36.93
CA PHE A 49 -4.21 -44.54 38.16
C PHE A 49 -3.48 -45.88 38.27
N ASN A 50 -4.14 -47.00 37.97
CA ASN A 50 -3.54 -48.33 37.88
C ASN A 50 -2.37 -48.36 36.91
N THR A 51 -2.57 -47.82 35.70
CA THR A 51 -1.49 -47.75 34.70
C THR A 51 -0.33 -46.89 35.20
N SER A 52 -0.61 -45.79 35.90
CA SER A 52 0.42 -44.91 36.46
C SER A 52 1.31 -45.59 37.52
N GLN A 53 0.80 -46.58 38.26
CA GLN A 53 1.58 -47.32 39.27
C GLN A 53 2.70 -48.15 38.65
N THR A 54 2.55 -48.57 37.40
CA THR A 54 3.54 -49.39 36.69
C THR A 54 4.68 -48.56 36.08
N LEU A 55 4.60 -47.23 36.16
CA LEU A 55 5.53 -46.30 35.52
C LEU A 55 6.51 -45.68 36.54
N ASP A 56 7.78 -45.53 36.15
CA ASP A 56 8.77 -44.86 36.99
C ASP A 56 8.52 -43.34 36.98
N SER A 57 8.26 -42.77 38.16
CA SER A 57 8.09 -41.33 38.39
C SER A 57 9.28 -40.45 37.98
N SER A 58 10.42 -41.04 37.63
CA SER A 58 11.60 -40.37 37.09
C SER A 58 11.45 -40.02 35.61
N PHE A 59 10.54 -40.66 34.88
CA PHE A 59 10.37 -40.53 33.43
C PHE A 59 8.91 -40.22 33.05
N ILE A 60 8.50 -38.98 33.28
CA ILE A 60 7.16 -38.52 32.93
C ILE A 60 7.09 -38.15 31.44
N PRO A 61 6.02 -38.52 30.70
CA PRO A 61 5.79 -38.13 29.30
C PRO A 61 5.42 -36.65 29.13
N TYR A 62 6.30 -35.73 29.54
CA TYR A 62 6.02 -34.30 29.51
C TYR A 62 5.72 -33.77 28.10
N SER A 63 6.45 -34.24 27.09
CA SER A 63 6.22 -33.85 25.69
C SER A 63 4.84 -34.25 25.19
N GLU A 64 4.39 -35.45 25.51
CA GLU A 64 3.10 -35.98 25.07
C GLU A 64 1.96 -35.30 25.81
N ILE A 65 2.11 -35.06 27.12
CA ILE A 65 1.14 -34.29 27.91
C ILE A 65 1.00 -32.87 27.33
N THR A 66 2.12 -32.16 27.10
CA THR A 66 2.09 -30.83 26.49
C THR A 66 1.43 -30.85 25.12
N ARG A 67 1.75 -31.83 24.27
CA ARG A 67 1.13 -31.97 22.94
C ARG A 67 -0.39 -32.15 23.05
N ILE A 68 -0.86 -32.97 23.98
CA ILE A 68 -2.29 -33.21 24.20
C ILE A 68 -2.98 -31.91 24.59
N ILE A 69 -2.42 -31.19 25.57
CA ILE A 69 -2.97 -29.91 26.00
C ILE A 69 -2.99 -28.91 24.85
N TYR A 70 -1.90 -28.75 24.11
CA TYR A 70 -1.84 -27.78 23.00
C TYR A 70 -2.72 -28.16 21.80
N SER A 71 -3.25 -29.39 21.77
CA SER A 71 -4.16 -29.86 20.72
C SER A 71 -5.64 -29.64 21.02
N LEU A 72 -5.99 -29.10 22.19
CA LEU A 72 -7.38 -28.82 22.53
C LEU A 72 -7.85 -27.53 21.86
N ASP A 73 -9.06 -27.56 21.32
CA ASP A 73 -9.68 -26.38 20.70
C ASP A 73 -9.99 -25.28 21.74
N SER A 74 -10.23 -25.68 22.99
CA SER A 74 -10.45 -24.78 24.11
C SER A 74 -9.87 -25.36 25.41
N MET A 75 -9.28 -24.48 26.22
CA MET A 75 -8.87 -24.79 27.60
C MET A 75 -10.05 -24.69 28.58
N ASP A 76 -11.23 -24.24 28.14
CA ASP A 76 -12.42 -24.17 28.99
C ASP A 76 -12.74 -25.55 29.59
N GLY A 77 -12.95 -25.57 30.90
CA GLY A 77 -13.25 -26.80 31.65
C GLY A 77 -12.03 -27.48 32.29
N LEU A 78 -10.79 -27.16 31.88
CA LEU A 78 -9.60 -27.67 32.58
C LEU A 78 -9.47 -27.12 34.01
N ASP A 79 -9.95 -25.90 34.25
CA ASP A 79 -9.98 -25.33 35.60
C ASP A 79 -10.88 -26.14 36.57
N LEU A 80 -11.91 -26.82 36.05
CA LEU A 80 -12.77 -27.74 36.80
C LEU A 80 -12.18 -29.16 36.86
N PHE A 81 -11.36 -29.53 35.88
CA PHE A 81 -10.67 -30.81 35.86
C PHE A 81 -9.68 -30.96 37.01
N TYR A 82 -8.84 -29.96 37.26
CA TYR A 82 -7.77 -30.04 38.27
C TYR A 82 -8.28 -30.45 39.66
N PRO A 83 -9.28 -29.77 40.26
CA PRO A 83 -9.79 -30.17 41.58
C PRO A 83 -10.48 -31.53 41.53
N GLU A 84 -11.12 -31.91 40.42
CA GLU A 84 -11.77 -33.21 40.29
C GLU A 84 -10.75 -34.36 40.25
N ILE A 85 -9.69 -34.25 39.43
CA ILE A 85 -8.68 -35.31 39.33
C ILE A 85 -7.84 -35.42 40.60
N GLU A 86 -7.53 -34.30 41.25
CA GLU A 86 -6.83 -34.29 42.55
C GLU A 86 -7.65 -34.99 43.63
N LYS A 87 -8.96 -34.67 43.72
CA LYS A 87 -9.85 -35.32 44.67
C LYS A 87 -9.95 -36.83 44.41
N ARG A 88 -10.12 -37.24 43.15
CA ARG A 88 -10.21 -38.66 42.79
C ARG A 88 -8.90 -39.40 43.05
N LEU A 89 -7.76 -38.77 42.81
CA LEU A 89 -6.46 -39.35 43.13
C LEU A 89 -6.29 -39.51 44.64
N LEU A 90 -6.71 -38.53 45.43
CA LEU A 90 -6.71 -38.63 46.89
C LEU A 90 -7.56 -39.81 47.38
N ASP A 91 -8.83 -39.87 46.94
CA ASP A 91 -9.76 -40.95 47.30
C ASP A 91 -9.19 -42.34 46.93
N TYR A 92 -8.53 -42.43 45.77
CA TYR A 92 -7.92 -43.65 45.27
C TYR A 92 -6.73 -44.10 46.14
N LEU A 93 -5.83 -43.18 46.49
CA LEU A 93 -4.65 -43.47 47.32
C LEU A 93 -5.04 -43.78 48.77
N THR A 94 -6.06 -43.11 49.32
CA THR A 94 -6.59 -43.44 50.66
C THR A 94 -7.21 -44.85 50.69
N SER A 95 -7.75 -45.32 49.57
CA SER A 95 -8.33 -46.67 49.46
C SER A 95 -7.29 -47.77 49.18
N HIS A 96 -6.03 -47.41 48.87
CA HIS A 96 -4.97 -48.36 48.49
C HIS A 96 -3.62 -47.92 49.10
N GLU A 97 -3.37 -48.30 50.37
CA GLU A 97 -2.19 -47.86 51.13
C GLU A 97 -0.84 -48.21 50.48
N ASP A 98 -0.78 -49.27 49.67
CA ASP A 98 0.44 -49.72 49.00
C ASP A 98 0.80 -48.94 47.72
N MET A 99 -0.07 -48.03 47.27
CA MET A 99 0.10 -47.31 46.01
C MET A 99 0.80 -45.96 46.16
N HIS A 100 1.57 -45.57 45.13
CA HIS A 100 2.33 -44.32 45.11
C HIS A 100 1.73 -43.31 44.12
N GLY A 101 1.36 -42.13 44.61
CA GLY A 101 0.78 -41.06 43.78
C GLY A 101 1.80 -40.23 42.98
N THR A 102 3.10 -40.36 43.24
CA THR A 102 4.14 -39.42 42.76
C THR A 102 4.13 -39.22 41.24
N PHE A 103 3.94 -40.28 40.46
CA PHE A 103 3.86 -40.17 39.00
C PHE A 103 2.68 -39.29 38.59
N MET A 104 1.48 -39.59 39.10
CA MET A 104 0.26 -38.88 38.73
C MET A 104 0.27 -37.43 39.22
N VAL A 105 0.80 -37.15 40.41
CA VAL A 105 0.99 -35.78 40.91
C VAL A 105 1.85 -34.96 39.94
N LYS A 106 2.98 -35.51 39.47
CA LYS A 106 3.84 -34.82 38.49
C LYS A 106 3.12 -34.60 37.15
N VAL A 107 2.29 -35.55 36.71
CA VAL A 107 1.47 -35.38 35.50
C VAL A 107 0.47 -34.24 35.68
N ILE A 108 -0.25 -34.18 36.81
CA ILE A 108 -1.22 -33.12 37.10
C ILE A 108 -0.52 -31.76 37.12
N GLU A 109 0.60 -31.62 37.83
CA GLU A 109 1.35 -30.36 37.90
C GLU A 109 1.87 -29.93 36.52
N HIS A 110 2.38 -30.85 35.71
CA HIS A 110 2.79 -30.53 34.35
C HIS A 110 1.61 -30.18 33.44
N THR A 111 0.43 -30.78 33.67
CA THR A 111 -0.79 -30.42 32.96
C THR A 111 -1.18 -28.97 33.23
N LYS A 112 -1.15 -28.54 34.49
CA LYS A 112 -1.41 -27.14 34.89
C LYS A 112 -0.41 -26.19 34.25
N LEU A 113 0.88 -26.55 34.31
CA LEU A 113 1.94 -25.75 33.70
C LEU A 113 1.74 -25.61 32.19
N ALA A 114 1.49 -26.71 31.48
CA ALA A 114 1.24 -26.70 30.04
C ALA A 114 0.02 -25.83 29.68
N SER A 115 -1.07 -25.93 30.45
CA SER A 115 -2.26 -25.09 30.24
C SER A 115 -1.93 -23.61 30.41
N LYS A 116 -1.21 -23.23 31.48
CA LYS A 116 -0.82 -21.82 31.68
C LYS A 116 0.16 -21.30 30.63
N GLN A 117 1.03 -22.16 30.12
CA GLN A 117 1.91 -21.81 29.00
C GLN A 117 1.12 -21.60 27.72
N TYR A 118 0.13 -22.45 27.44
CA TYR A 118 -0.77 -22.29 26.31
C TYR A 118 -1.55 -20.97 26.39
N ASP A 119 -2.18 -20.67 27.53
CA ASP A 119 -2.94 -19.42 27.73
C ASP A 119 -2.09 -18.18 27.44
N ASN A 120 -0.87 -18.14 27.99
CA ASN A 120 0.04 -17.02 27.79
C ASN A 120 0.51 -16.88 26.33
N LEU A 121 0.81 -17.99 25.66
CA LEU A 121 1.19 -17.99 24.25
C LEU A 121 0.03 -17.53 23.38
N TYR A 122 -1.17 -18.07 23.61
CA TYR A 122 -2.37 -17.71 22.86
C TYR A 122 -2.71 -16.23 23.05
N ALA A 123 -2.74 -15.73 24.28
CA ALA A 123 -3.00 -14.32 24.56
C ALA A 123 -1.95 -13.40 23.90
N ARG A 124 -0.67 -13.79 23.90
CA ARG A 124 0.37 -13.03 23.20
C ARG A 124 0.17 -13.05 21.69
N SER A 125 -0.10 -14.22 21.12
CA SER A 125 -0.35 -14.37 19.68
C SER A 125 -1.58 -13.59 19.22
N GLU A 126 -2.67 -13.58 20.00
CA GLU A 126 -3.87 -12.80 19.71
C GLU A 126 -3.57 -11.30 19.67
N ASN A 127 -2.84 -10.78 20.67
CA ASN A 127 -2.39 -9.39 20.70
C ASN A 127 -1.48 -9.04 19.50
N GLU A 128 -0.55 -9.92 19.13
CA GLU A 128 0.32 -9.72 17.96
C GLU A 128 -0.49 -9.73 16.66
N ILE A 129 -1.47 -10.63 16.50
CA ILE A 129 -2.38 -10.69 15.35
C ILE A 129 -3.24 -9.41 15.26
N GLN A 130 -3.77 -8.92 16.37
CA GLN A 130 -4.56 -7.69 16.40
C GLN A 130 -3.72 -6.46 16.00
N ASN A 131 -2.48 -6.39 16.48
CA ASN A 131 -1.53 -5.34 16.09
C ASN A 131 -1.18 -5.41 14.60
N LEU A 132 -0.90 -6.61 14.08
CA LEU A 132 -0.64 -6.83 12.65
C LEU A 132 -1.85 -6.43 11.79
N THR A 133 -3.06 -6.80 12.22
CA THR A 133 -4.31 -6.45 11.51
C THR A 133 -4.50 -4.93 11.47
N THR A 134 -4.28 -4.25 12.60
CA THR A 134 -4.38 -2.79 12.69
C THR A 134 -3.35 -2.10 11.79
N ASN A 135 -2.11 -2.60 11.77
CA ASN A 135 -1.06 -2.06 10.92
C ASN A 135 -1.34 -2.30 9.43
N ALA A 136 -1.87 -3.47 9.06
CA ALA A 136 -2.28 -3.77 7.70
C ALA A 136 -3.39 -2.82 7.22
N GLN A 137 -4.39 -2.53 8.06
CA GLN A 137 -5.45 -1.56 7.75
C GLN A 137 -4.87 -0.16 7.49
N LYS A 138 -3.96 0.32 8.36
CA LYS A 138 -3.28 1.62 8.16
C LYS A 138 -2.49 1.68 6.85
N LEU A 139 -1.79 0.60 6.51
CA LEU A 139 -1.04 0.52 5.25
C LEU A 139 -1.99 0.55 4.03
N MET A 140 -3.16 -0.11 4.10
CA MET A 140 -4.16 -0.06 3.04
C MET A 140 -4.74 1.36 2.87
N GLU A 141 -5.01 2.07 3.96
CA GLU A 141 -5.46 3.46 3.92
C GLU A 141 -4.40 4.38 3.29
N GLN A 142 -3.14 4.23 3.68
CA GLN A 142 -2.01 4.97 3.09
C GLN A 142 -1.85 4.66 1.60
N GLN A 143 -1.96 3.39 1.20
CA GLN A 143 -1.89 2.99 -0.20
C GLN A 143 -3.00 3.63 -1.04
N ASN A 144 -4.23 3.67 -0.51
CA ASN A 144 -5.36 4.30 -1.21
C ASN A 144 -5.14 5.81 -1.36
N TYR A 145 -4.64 6.48 -0.32
CA TYR A 145 -4.27 7.89 -0.40
C TYR A 145 -3.21 8.15 -1.47
N ILE A 146 -2.12 7.36 -1.48
CA ILE A 146 -1.04 7.47 -2.47
C ILE A 146 -1.56 7.26 -3.89
N ASN A 147 -2.41 6.25 -4.11
CA ASN A 147 -2.98 5.98 -5.42
C ASN A 147 -3.85 7.14 -5.92
N ASN A 148 -4.66 7.74 -5.05
CA ASN A 148 -5.48 8.90 -5.41
C ASN A 148 -4.62 10.11 -5.77
N SER A 149 -3.62 10.44 -4.94
CA SER A 149 -2.67 11.53 -5.22
C SER A 149 -1.88 11.28 -6.51
N TYR A 150 -1.51 10.03 -6.79
CA TYR A 150 -0.82 9.66 -8.03
C TYR A 150 -1.68 9.92 -9.26
N GLU A 151 -2.96 9.53 -9.25
CA GLU A 151 -3.87 9.77 -10.39
C GLU A 151 -4.15 11.27 -10.58
N GLU A 152 -4.24 12.06 -9.50
CA GLU A 152 -4.34 13.52 -9.58
C GLU A 152 -3.11 14.14 -10.25
N ILE A 153 -1.90 13.79 -9.77
CA ILE A 153 -0.62 14.28 -10.34
C ILE A 153 -0.48 13.86 -11.80
N LYS A 154 -0.88 12.64 -12.14
CA LYS A 154 -0.84 12.13 -13.51
C LYS A 154 -1.77 12.90 -14.44
N ALA A 155 -2.99 13.20 -13.99
CA ALA A 155 -3.93 14.02 -14.75
C ALA A 155 -3.40 15.46 -14.94
N GLU A 156 -2.83 16.06 -13.90
CA GLU A 156 -2.22 17.38 -13.97
C GLU A 156 -1.02 17.41 -14.95
N ASN A 157 -0.15 16.40 -14.91
CA ASN A 157 0.98 16.27 -15.83
C ASN A 157 0.55 16.08 -17.28
N GLN A 158 -0.52 15.33 -17.54
CA GLN A 158 -1.09 15.20 -18.89
C GLN A 158 -1.61 16.55 -19.40
N HIS A 159 -2.33 17.29 -18.55
CA HIS A 159 -2.80 18.64 -18.88
C HIS A 159 -1.64 19.60 -19.13
N LEU A 160 -0.60 19.58 -18.29
CA LEU A 160 0.61 20.39 -18.48
C LEU A 160 1.31 20.07 -19.81
N SER A 161 1.48 18.78 -20.12
CA SER A 161 2.10 18.33 -21.38
C SER A 161 1.32 18.81 -22.60
N SER A 162 -0.01 18.69 -22.57
CA SER A 162 -0.90 19.21 -23.62
C SER A 162 -0.74 20.73 -23.79
N ASN A 163 -0.69 21.47 -22.67
CA ASN A 163 -0.50 22.91 -22.70
C ASN A 163 0.86 23.30 -23.29
N LEU A 164 1.94 22.59 -22.94
CA LEU A 164 3.27 22.84 -23.49
C LEU A 164 3.33 22.59 -25.00
N ILE A 165 2.77 21.48 -25.48
CA ILE A 165 2.68 21.19 -26.92
C ILE A 165 1.92 22.32 -27.64
N THR A 166 0.82 22.78 -27.05
CA THR A 166 0.01 23.82 -27.68
C THR A 166 0.71 25.17 -27.69
N ILE A 167 1.36 25.58 -26.59
CA ILE A 167 2.19 26.79 -26.53
C ILE A 167 3.32 26.71 -27.55
N LEU A 168 3.99 25.56 -27.68
CA LEU A 168 5.05 25.35 -28.66
C LEU A 168 4.53 25.49 -30.09
N GLY A 169 3.34 24.94 -30.38
CA GLY A 169 2.68 25.09 -31.68
C GLY A 169 2.38 26.55 -32.01
N ILE A 170 1.85 27.31 -31.04
CA ILE A 170 1.56 28.74 -31.22
C ILE A 170 2.85 29.54 -31.41
N PHE A 171 3.88 29.29 -30.59
CA PHE A 171 5.19 29.94 -30.75
C PHE A 171 5.80 29.67 -32.13
N THR A 172 5.66 28.44 -32.64
CA THR A 172 6.12 28.07 -33.99
C THR A 172 5.33 28.81 -35.07
N ALA A 173 4.00 28.89 -34.96
CA ALA A 173 3.17 29.65 -35.89
C ALA A 173 3.53 31.14 -35.90
N ILE A 174 3.75 31.74 -34.72
CA ILE A 174 4.22 33.12 -34.56
C ILE A 174 5.56 33.32 -35.27
N THR A 175 6.52 32.43 -35.01
CA THR A 175 7.86 32.49 -35.57
C THR A 175 7.84 32.41 -37.10
N PHE A 176 7.04 31.50 -37.67
CA PHE A 176 6.89 31.39 -39.12
C PHE A 176 6.18 32.60 -39.74
N ALA A 177 5.13 33.13 -39.10
CA ALA A 177 4.44 34.33 -39.59
C ALA A 177 5.37 35.55 -39.60
N ILE A 178 6.17 35.73 -38.55
CA ILE A 178 7.13 36.84 -38.45
C ILE A 178 8.26 36.67 -39.47
N PHE A 179 8.92 35.51 -39.52
CA PHE A 179 10.06 35.33 -40.44
C PHE A 179 9.63 35.30 -41.91
N GLY A 180 8.54 34.59 -42.25
CA GLY A 180 7.99 34.62 -43.60
C GLY A 180 7.55 36.04 -43.98
N GLY A 181 7.05 36.78 -43.00
CA GLY A 181 6.69 38.18 -43.15
C GLY A 181 7.83 39.14 -43.42
N LEU A 182 8.88 39.06 -42.60
CA LEU A 182 10.10 39.84 -42.76
C LEU A 182 10.77 39.56 -44.11
N GLN A 183 10.74 38.31 -44.58
CA GLN A 183 11.26 37.95 -45.91
C GLN A 183 10.43 38.60 -47.04
N LEU A 184 9.11 38.62 -46.92
CA LEU A 184 8.24 39.28 -47.89
C LEU A 184 8.46 40.80 -47.91
N LEU A 185 8.57 41.44 -46.73
CA LEU A 185 8.95 42.85 -46.62
C LEU A 185 10.31 43.12 -47.26
N GLY A 186 11.32 42.29 -46.98
CA GLY A 186 12.65 42.40 -47.56
C GLY A 186 12.63 42.36 -49.09
N ASN A 187 11.80 41.50 -49.68
CA ASN A 187 11.62 41.42 -51.14
C ASN A 187 10.92 42.65 -51.72
N VAL A 188 9.89 43.17 -51.04
CA VAL A 188 9.13 44.35 -51.48
C VAL A 188 9.98 45.61 -51.44
N PHE A 189 10.66 45.86 -50.31
CA PHE A 189 11.56 47.00 -50.16
C PHE A 189 12.80 46.85 -51.05
N GLY A 190 13.36 45.64 -51.17
CA GLY A 190 14.49 45.37 -52.05
C GLY A 190 14.19 45.73 -53.51
N LYS A 191 13.00 45.40 -54.02
CA LYS A 191 12.56 45.78 -55.37
C LYS A 191 12.33 47.29 -55.53
N ALA A 192 11.80 47.96 -54.50
CA ALA A 192 11.57 49.40 -54.52
C ALA A 192 12.87 50.22 -54.56
N ILE A 193 13.91 49.74 -53.88
CA ILE A 193 15.21 50.42 -53.78
C ILE A 193 16.11 50.11 -55.00
N SER A 194 15.97 48.92 -55.60
CA SER A 194 16.88 48.44 -56.65
C SER A 194 16.53 48.86 -58.09
N SER A 195 15.34 49.45 -58.33
CA SER A 195 14.98 49.89 -59.69
C SER A 195 15.73 51.17 -60.07
N LYS A 196 16.60 51.13 -61.09
CA LYS A 196 17.22 52.32 -61.69
C LYS A 196 16.12 53.26 -62.20
N GLY A 197 15.96 54.41 -61.53
CA GLY A 197 14.85 55.34 -61.75
C GLY A 197 13.72 55.10 -60.75
N THR A 198 13.95 55.48 -59.49
CA THR A 198 12.99 55.33 -58.39
C THR A 198 11.77 56.21 -58.64
N SER A 199 10.72 55.67 -59.27
CA SER A 199 9.45 56.37 -59.35
C SER A 199 8.86 56.49 -57.94
N HIS A 200 8.47 57.71 -57.54
CA HIS A 200 7.81 57.97 -56.26
C HIS A 200 6.60 57.06 -56.04
N PHE A 201 5.94 56.70 -57.14
CA PHE A 201 4.88 55.71 -57.20
C PHE A 201 5.29 54.33 -56.64
N LEU A 202 6.45 53.79 -57.03
CA LEU A 202 6.90 52.44 -56.61
C LEU A 202 7.25 52.40 -55.12
N VAL A 203 7.91 53.44 -54.62
CA VAL A 203 8.28 53.55 -53.20
C VAL A 203 7.04 53.77 -52.34
N GLY A 204 6.13 54.66 -52.75
CA GLY A 204 4.87 54.90 -52.05
C GLY A 204 4.02 53.62 -51.95
N ASN A 205 3.90 52.86 -53.05
CA ASN A 205 3.16 51.60 -53.06
C ASN A 205 3.80 50.52 -52.17
N SER A 206 5.13 50.48 -52.08
CA SER A 206 5.83 49.57 -51.16
C SER A 206 5.63 49.95 -49.68
N ILE A 207 5.53 51.24 -49.36
CA ILE A 207 5.19 51.71 -48.01
C ILE A 207 3.75 51.33 -47.65
N VAL A 208 2.80 51.49 -48.57
CA VAL A 208 1.40 51.06 -48.39
C VAL A 208 1.33 49.56 -48.12
N LEU A 209 2.02 48.76 -48.93
CA LEU A 209 2.05 47.31 -48.78
C LEU A 209 2.68 46.90 -47.43
N GLY A 210 3.72 47.61 -46.99
CA GLY A 210 4.34 47.42 -45.67
C GLY A 210 3.39 47.74 -44.51
N GLY A 211 2.58 48.80 -44.62
CA GLY A 211 1.56 49.16 -43.62
C GLY A 211 0.45 48.10 -43.49
N ILE A 212 -0.07 47.62 -44.62
CA ILE A 212 -1.04 46.51 -44.67
C ILE A 212 -0.44 45.24 -44.06
N PHE A 213 0.84 45.00 -44.34
CA PHE A 213 1.55 43.83 -43.85
C PHE A 213 1.73 43.83 -42.32
N ILE A 214 2.10 44.97 -41.73
CA ILE A 214 2.17 45.13 -40.26
C ILE A 214 0.80 44.86 -39.61
N LEU A 215 -0.28 45.34 -40.23
CA LEU A 215 -1.65 45.10 -39.76
C LEU A 215 -2.00 43.61 -39.82
N ALA A 216 -1.64 42.92 -40.90
CA ALA A 216 -1.88 41.48 -41.06
C ALA A 216 -1.11 40.64 -40.02
N ILE A 217 0.18 40.91 -39.79
CA ILE A 217 0.95 40.24 -38.72
C ILE A 217 0.29 40.52 -37.36
N TYR A 218 -0.07 41.77 -37.09
CA TYR A 218 -0.67 42.14 -35.81
C TYR A 218 -2.00 41.41 -35.56
N ALA A 219 -2.86 41.30 -36.58
CA ALA A 219 -4.09 40.53 -36.50
C ALA A 219 -3.85 39.04 -36.22
N ILE A 220 -2.86 38.43 -36.89
CA ILE A 220 -2.47 37.03 -36.64
C ILE A 220 -1.96 36.87 -35.19
N MET A 221 -1.13 37.80 -34.70
CA MET A 221 -0.67 37.77 -33.31
C MET A 221 -1.84 37.83 -32.33
N LEU A 222 -2.83 38.72 -32.52
CA LEU A 222 -3.99 38.83 -31.64
C LEU A 222 -4.79 37.53 -31.56
N ILE A 223 -5.06 36.90 -32.71
CA ILE A 223 -5.79 35.62 -32.78
C ILE A 223 -5.02 34.52 -32.03
N LEU A 224 -3.69 34.49 -32.18
CA LEU A 224 -2.84 33.49 -31.52
C LEU A 224 -2.70 33.73 -30.01
N PHE A 225 -2.59 34.98 -29.56
CA PHE A 225 -2.58 35.34 -28.14
C PHE A 225 -3.91 35.04 -27.46
N GLU A 226 -5.03 35.30 -28.13
CA GLU A 226 -6.35 34.90 -27.64
C GLU A 226 -6.48 33.37 -27.56
N GLY A 227 -5.89 32.66 -28.54
CA GLY A 227 -5.72 31.21 -28.51
C GLY A 227 -5.00 30.74 -27.24
N ILE A 228 -3.84 31.32 -26.92
CA ILE A 228 -3.08 31.02 -25.69
C ILE A 228 -3.94 31.29 -24.45
N GLY A 229 -4.59 32.45 -24.36
CA GLY A 229 -5.40 32.83 -23.19
C GLY A 229 -6.54 31.86 -22.91
N LYS A 230 -7.23 31.40 -23.96
CA LYS A 230 -8.30 30.38 -23.83
C LYS A 230 -7.75 29.04 -23.33
N LEU A 231 -6.54 28.65 -23.73
CA LEU A 231 -5.90 27.39 -23.35
C LEU A 231 -5.31 27.42 -21.94
N THR A 232 -4.71 28.54 -21.54
CA THR A 232 -4.15 28.70 -20.19
C THR A 232 -5.20 29.03 -19.14
N LYS A 233 -6.49 29.15 -19.55
CA LYS A 233 -7.60 29.66 -18.73
C LYS A 233 -7.30 31.03 -18.10
N GLN A 234 -6.33 31.75 -18.65
CA GLN A 234 -6.02 33.10 -18.23
C GLN A 234 -6.71 34.04 -19.20
N ASN A 235 -7.52 34.94 -18.65
CA ASN A 235 -8.08 36.01 -19.44
C ASN A 235 -6.95 37.00 -19.72
N ILE A 236 -6.22 36.78 -20.82
CA ILE A 236 -5.27 37.75 -21.36
C ILE A 236 -6.14 38.89 -21.92
N GLY A 237 -6.63 39.72 -21.00
CA GLY A 237 -7.46 40.87 -21.30
C GLY A 237 -6.63 41.86 -22.09
N LEU A 238 -6.62 41.72 -23.41
CA LEU A 238 -6.07 42.73 -24.29
C LEU A 238 -6.93 43.98 -24.12
N SER A 239 -6.38 44.97 -23.43
CA SER A 239 -7.07 46.24 -23.21
C SER A 239 -7.42 46.85 -24.57
N ILE A 240 -8.68 47.24 -24.74
CA ILE A 240 -9.15 47.90 -25.97
C ILE A 240 -8.23 49.08 -26.32
N LYS A 241 -7.72 49.82 -25.33
CA LYS A 241 -6.77 50.92 -25.55
C LYS A 241 -5.44 50.48 -26.16
N THR A 242 -4.90 49.31 -25.78
CA THR A 242 -3.66 48.76 -26.35
C THR A 242 -3.86 48.20 -27.75
N MET A 243 -5.10 47.86 -28.12
CA MET A 243 -5.44 47.33 -29.44
C MET A 243 -5.54 48.42 -30.52
N TRP A 244 -6.01 49.61 -30.15
CA TRP A 244 -6.17 50.73 -31.10
C TRP A 244 -4.85 51.37 -31.54
N LEU A 245 -3.83 51.40 -30.67
CA LEU A 245 -2.53 52.04 -30.95
C LEU A 245 -1.82 51.51 -32.22
N PRO A 246 -1.61 50.19 -32.41
CA PRO A 246 -0.96 49.69 -33.62
C PRO A 246 -1.82 49.84 -34.88
N ILE A 247 -3.15 49.80 -34.74
CA ILE A 247 -4.08 50.04 -35.85
C ILE A 247 -3.95 51.48 -36.36
N THR A 248 -3.89 52.47 -35.46
CA THR A 248 -3.73 53.87 -35.86
C THR A 248 -2.37 54.13 -36.50
N ILE A 249 -1.29 53.51 -35.99
CA ILE A 249 0.04 53.59 -36.60
C ILE A 249 0.04 52.99 -38.00
N ALA A 250 -0.56 51.82 -38.21
CA ALA A 250 -0.63 51.19 -39.52
C ALA A 250 -1.43 52.04 -40.53
N ILE A 251 -2.55 52.63 -40.10
CA ILE A 251 -3.35 53.54 -40.93
C ILE A 251 -2.53 54.79 -41.31
N LEU A 252 -1.79 55.39 -40.37
CA LEU A 252 -0.91 56.53 -40.66
C LEU A 252 0.17 56.18 -41.69
N ILE A 253 0.77 54.99 -41.60
CA ILE A 253 1.78 54.50 -42.56
C ILE A 253 1.15 54.35 -43.95
N VAL A 254 -0.05 53.76 -44.04
CA VAL A 254 -0.77 53.59 -45.31
C VAL A 254 -1.13 54.94 -45.93
N VAL A 255 -1.66 55.88 -45.13
CA VAL A 255 -1.99 57.22 -45.61
C VAL A 255 -0.74 57.93 -46.11
N ALA A 256 0.36 57.92 -45.35
CA ALA A 256 1.63 58.53 -45.75
C ALA A 256 2.20 57.92 -47.04
N GLY A 257 2.09 56.60 -47.22
CA GLY A 257 2.48 55.91 -48.44
C GLY A 257 1.65 56.34 -49.66
N LEU A 258 0.33 56.52 -49.48
CA LEU A 258 -0.57 57.00 -50.52
C LEU A 258 -0.28 58.46 -50.90
N THR A 259 -0.08 59.36 -49.92
CA THR A 259 0.27 60.75 -50.22
C THR A 259 1.61 60.84 -50.92
N TYR A 260 2.60 60.05 -50.51
CA TYR A 260 3.91 60.01 -51.17
C TYR A 260 3.82 59.46 -52.61
N SER A 261 2.94 58.49 -52.85
CA SER A 261 2.67 57.95 -54.18
C SER A 261 1.99 58.95 -55.11
N HIS A 262 1.18 59.88 -54.57
CA HIS A 262 0.33 60.81 -55.34
C HIS A 262 0.90 62.23 -55.47
N ASN A 263 1.62 62.77 -54.48
CA ASN A 263 2.06 64.18 -54.42
C ASN A 263 3.35 64.50 -55.20
N MET A 264 3.78 63.66 -56.15
CA MET A 264 4.97 63.96 -56.96
C MET A 264 4.81 63.48 -58.41
N PHE A 265 3.73 63.95 -59.03
CA PHE A 265 3.72 64.33 -60.45
C PHE A 265 3.96 65.83 -60.56
#